data_AF-A8FHI5-F1
#
_entry.id   AF-A8FHI5-F1
#
_cell.length_a   1.000
_cell.length_b   1.000
_cell.length_c   1.000
_cell.angle_alpha   90.00
_cell.angle_beta   90.00
_cell.angle_gamma   90.00
#
_symmetry.space_group_name_H-M   'P 1'
#
loop_
_entity.id
_entity.type
_entity.pdbx_description
1 polymer ?
#
loop_
_entity_poly.entity_id
_entity_poly.type
_entity_poly.pdbx_seq_one_letter_code
_entity_poly.pdbx_strand_id
1 'polypeptide(L)'
;MIKVFHSFSSGLTLAMLYIFAVFMTPVFLLLLEVNKIESSPTLFGMPFYIMKIEEYQFSSEATLFGCVACFLAGAVLYFFIQYVIHAMKKRRA
;
A
#
# COMPACT_ATOMS: atom_id res chain seq x y z
N MET A 1 -2.18 -8.08 -24.29
CA MET A 1 -2.48 -8.87 -23.08
C MET A 1 -1.35 -8.86 -22.05
N ILE A 2 -0.10 -9.18 -22.41
CA ILE A 2 1.03 -9.29 -21.44
C ILE A 2 1.24 -8.03 -20.57
N LYS A 3 1.17 -6.82 -21.14
CA LYS A 3 1.32 -5.56 -20.38
C LYS A 3 0.19 -5.29 -19.38
N VAL A 4 -1.05 -5.68 -19.72
CA VAL A 4 -2.21 -5.53 -18.84
C VAL A 4 -2.10 -6.50 -17.66
N PHE A 5 -1.65 -7.73 -17.92
CA PHE A 5 -1.40 -8.73 -16.90
C PHE A 5 -0.28 -8.31 -15.93
N HIS A 6 0.80 -7.72 -16.44
CA HIS A 6 1.85 -7.17 -15.58
C HIS A 6 1.39 -5.96 -14.76
N SER A 7 0.57 -5.08 -15.33
CA SER A 7 -0.03 -3.96 -14.57
C SER A 7 -0.93 -4.46 -13.45
N PHE A 8 -1.73 -5.49 -13.72
CA PHE A 8 -2.59 -6.13 -12.72
C PHE A 8 -1.75 -6.77 -11.61
N SER A 9 -0.71 -7.51 -11.97
CA SER A 9 0.23 -8.10 -11.00
C SER A 9 0.91 -7.02 -10.15
N SER A 10 1.33 -5.90 -10.75
CA SER A 10 1.94 -4.77 -10.04
C SER A 10 0.97 -4.17 -9.01
N GLY A 11 -0.29 -3.93 -9.42
CA GLY A 11 -1.34 -3.48 -8.51
C GLY A 11 -1.57 -4.46 -7.36
N LEU A 12 -1.69 -5.75 -7.67
CA LEU A 12 -1.89 -6.80 -6.66
C LEU A 12 -0.71 -6.88 -5.69
N THR A 13 0.53 -6.81 -6.17
CA THR A 13 1.72 -6.79 -5.33
C THR A 13 1.71 -5.59 -4.38
N LEU A 14 1.33 -4.40 -4.86
CA LEU A 14 1.28 -3.22 -3.99
C LEU A 14 0.17 -3.31 -2.94
N ALA A 15 -1.00 -3.86 -3.30
CA ALA A 15 -2.07 -4.12 -2.35
C ALA A 15 -1.66 -5.15 -1.28
N MET A 16 -0.97 -6.23 -1.66
CA MET A 16 -0.43 -7.21 -0.72
C MET A 16 0.63 -6.60 0.20
N LEU A 17 1.53 -5.77 -0.35
CA LEU A 17 2.54 -5.05 0.44
C LEU A 17 1.88 -4.10 1.45
N TYR A 18 0.81 -3.41 1.04
CA TYR A 18 0.02 -2.55 1.92
C TYR A 18 -0.59 -3.33 3.08
N ILE A 19 -1.27 -4.45 2.81
CA ILE A 19 -1.86 -5.31 3.86
C ILE A 19 -0.77 -5.76 4.83
N PHE A 20 0.36 -6.23 4.29
CA PHE A 20 1.50 -6.67 5.08
C PHE A 20 2.06 -5.54 5.95
N ALA A 21 2.22 -4.34 5.40
CA ALA A 21 2.74 -3.19 6.13
C ALA A 21 1.79 -2.76 7.25
N VAL A 22 0.48 -2.67 6.98
CA VAL A 22 -0.54 -2.33 7.98
C VAL A 22 -0.54 -3.33 9.12
N PHE A 23 -0.42 -4.62 8.81
CA PHE A 23 -0.33 -5.67 9.83
C PHE A 23 0.99 -5.66 10.61
N MET A 24 2.13 -5.47 9.94
CA MET A 24 3.44 -5.52 10.59
C MET A 24 3.76 -4.27 11.43
N THR A 25 3.20 -3.11 11.07
CA THR A 25 3.45 -1.86 11.79
C THR A 25 3.15 -1.95 13.30
N PRO A 26 1.96 -2.40 13.75
CA PRO A 26 1.69 -2.54 15.18
C PRO A 26 2.58 -3.60 15.85
N VAL A 27 3.04 -4.64 15.14
CA VAL A 27 4.01 -5.62 15.68
C VAL A 27 5.34 -4.94 15.98
N PHE A 28 5.87 -4.14 15.05
CA PHE A 28 7.09 -3.38 15.28
C PHE A 28 6.93 -2.34 16.40
N LEU A 29 5.78 -1.68 16.48
CA LEU A 29 5.49 -0.70 17.54
C LEU A 29 5.44 -1.35 18.93
N LEU A 30 4.80 -2.51 19.06
CA LEU A 30 4.80 -3.28 20.31
C LEU A 30 6.22 -3.73 20.72
N LEU A 31 7.05 -4.14 19.77
CA LEU A 31 8.47 -4.48 20.02
C LEU A 31 9.29 -3.27 20.49
N LEU A 32 8.88 -2.04 20.16
CA LEU A 32 9.48 -0.79 20.61
C LEU A 32 8.86 -0.27 21.92
N GLU A 33 8.07 -1.09 22.62
CA GLU A 33 7.37 -0.76 23.86
C GLU A 33 6.35 0.39 23.70
N VAL A 34 5.87 0.61 22.47
CA VAL A 34 4.83 1.60 22.19
C VAL A 34 3.46 0.96 22.40
N ASN A 35 2.91 1.19 23.59
CA ASN A 35 1.77 0.43 24.10
C ASN A 35 0.41 1.17 24.00
N LYS A 36 0.39 2.37 23.42
CA LYS A 36 -0.83 3.17 23.28
C LYS A 36 -0.82 4.04 22.02
N ILE A 37 -1.46 3.55 20.96
CA ILE A 37 -1.64 4.27 19.69
C ILE A 37 -3.04 4.00 19.15
N GLU A 38 -3.67 5.04 18.64
CA GLU A 38 -4.85 4.95 17.80
C GLU A 38 -4.61 5.79 16.53
N SER A 39 -4.68 5.16 15.37
CA SER A 39 -4.37 5.79 14.09
C SER A 39 -5.35 5.32 13.01
N SER A 40 -6.05 6.28 12.41
CA SER A 40 -7.02 6.06 11.35
C SER A 40 -6.91 7.15 10.28
N PRO A 41 -5.75 7.24 9.58
CA PRO A 41 -5.57 8.29 8.58
C PRO A 41 -6.62 8.15 7.49
N THR A 42 -7.21 9.28 7.11
CA THR A 42 -8.27 9.31 6.11
C THR A 42 -7.76 9.84 4.78
N LEU A 43 -8.33 9.33 3.71
CA LEU A 43 -8.08 9.79 2.35
C LEU A 43 -9.44 9.88 1.64
N PHE A 44 -9.78 11.07 1.14
CA PHE A 44 -11.15 11.44 0.71
C PHE A 44 -12.23 11.23 1.80
N GLY A 45 -11.88 11.42 3.07
CA GLY A 45 -12.80 11.23 4.20
C GLY A 45 -13.09 9.77 4.57
N MET A 46 -12.52 8.81 3.85
CA MET A 46 -12.60 7.38 4.18
C MET A 46 -11.31 6.92 4.87
N PRO A 47 -11.38 6.06 5.90
CA PRO A 47 -10.19 5.54 6.57
C PRO A 47 -9.37 4.71 5.58
N PHE A 48 -8.08 4.98 5.51
CA PHE A 48 -7.15 4.25 4.67
C PHE A 48 -6.77 2.93 5.35
N TYR A 49 -6.32 2.99 6.60
CA TYR A 49 -6.19 1.86 7.51
C TYR A 49 -6.74 2.25 8.89
N ILE A 50 -7.01 1.27 9.74
CA ILE A 50 -7.32 1.51 11.15
C ILE A 50 -6.36 0.67 11.99
N MET A 51 -5.72 1.31 12.96
CA MET A 51 -4.76 0.67 13.85
C MET A 51 -5.01 1.13 15.27
N LYS A 52 -5.05 0.17 16.19
CA LYS A 52 -5.21 0.42 17.61
C LYS A 52 -4.28 -0.49 18.40
N ILE A 53 -3.52 0.07 19.33
CA ILE A 53 -2.65 -0.65 20.25
C ILE A 53 -3.08 -0.27 21.67
N GLU A 54 -3.43 -1.27 22.47
CA GLU A 54 -3.81 -1.13 23.87
C GLU A 54 -3.02 -2.15 24.70
N GLU A 55 -2.08 -1.64 25.49
CA GLU A 55 -1.20 -2.45 26.34
C GLU A 55 -0.39 -3.47 25.52
N TYR A 56 -0.77 -4.74 25.57
CA TYR A 56 -0.13 -5.85 24.84
C TYR A 56 -0.98 -6.40 23.70
N GLN A 57 -2.11 -5.75 23.40
CA GLN A 57 -3.02 -6.14 22.33
C GLN A 57 -2.95 -5.12 21.20
N PHE A 58 -2.99 -5.63 19.97
CA PHE A 58 -3.16 -4.79 18.79
C PHE A 58 -4.35 -5.24 17.97
N SER A 59 -5.04 -4.25 17.39
CA SER A 59 -6.03 -4.42 16.35
C SER A 59 -5.55 -3.67 15.11
N SER A 60 -5.66 -4.30 13.95
CA SER A 60 -5.21 -3.75 12.69
C SER A 60 -6.20 -4.13 11.60
N GLU A 61 -6.74 -3.13 10.92
CA GLU A 61 -7.69 -3.29 9.83
C GLU A 61 -7.13 -2.63 8.57
N ALA A 62 -6.80 -3.47 7.59
CA ALA A 62 -6.54 -3.01 6.23
C ALA A 62 -7.88 -2.82 5.53
N THR A 63 -8.34 -1.57 5.43
CA THR A 63 -9.66 -1.29 4.84
C THR A 63 -9.71 -1.69 3.37
N LEU A 64 -10.91 -2.04 2.88
CA LEU A 64 -11.13 -2.32 1.46
C LEU A 64 -10.74 -1.12 0.59
N PHE A 65 -11.03 0.09 1.06
CA PHE A 65 -10.68 1.32 0.37
C PHE A 65 -9.17 1.48 0.20
N GLY A 66 -8.39 1.25 1.28
CA GLY A 66 -6.93 1.25 1.21
C GLY A 66 -6.39 0.20 0.24
N CYS A 67 -6.94 -1.02 0.24
CA CYS A 67 -6.58 -2.08 -0.70
C CYS A 67 -6.82 -1.67 -2.16
N VAL A 68 -8.00 -1.13 -2.48
CA VAL A 68 -8.33 -0.68 -3.84
C VAL A 68 -7.45 0.50 -4.26
N ALA A 69 -7.24 1.46 -3.37
CA ALA A 69 -6.38 2.61 -3.64
C ALA A 69 -4.93 2.19 -3.92
N CYS A 70 -4.36 1.28 -3.12
CA CYS A 70 -3.03 0.72 -3.37
C CYS A 70 -2.97 -0.08 -4.67
N PHE A 71 -4.01 -0.88 -4.98
CA PHE A 71 -4.06 -1.61 -6.25
C PHE A 71 -4.01 -0.66 -7.45
N LEU A 72 -4.85 0.38 -7.45
CA LEU A 72 -4.89 1.39 -8.51
C LEU A 72 -3.58 2.16 -8.60
N ALA A 73 -3.01 2.57 -7.46
CA ALA A 73 -1.71 3.23 -7.42
C ALA A 73 -0.62 2.36 -8.06
N GLY A 74 -0.59 1.06 -7.75
CA GLY A 74 0.39 0.12 -8.31
C GLY A 74 0.23 -0.13 -9.81
N ALA A 75 -1.00 -0.08 -10.32
CA ALA A 75 -1.27 -0.12 -11.76
C ALA A 75 -0.81 1.16 -12.46
N VAL A 76 -1.12 2.34 -11.90
CA VAL A 76 -0.67 3.63 -12.44
C VAL A 76 0.85 3.74 -12.44
N LEU A 77 1.51 3.30 -11.36
CA LEU A 77 2.97 3.25 -11.24
C LEU A 77 3.60 2.42 -12.36
N TYR A 78 3.03 1.27 -12.69
CA TYR A 78 3.50 0.44 -13.79
C TYR A 78 3.48 1.19 -15.13
N PHE A 79 2.38 1.87 -15.45
CA PHE A 79 2.28 2.66 -16.68
C PHE A 79 3.24 3.84 -16.69
N PHE A 80 3.42 4.52 -15.55
CA PHE A 80 4.36 5.62 -15.43
C PHE A 80 5.81 5.17 -15.68
N ILE A 81 6.23 4.05 -15.07
CA ILE A 81 7.56 3.46 -15.29
C ILE A 81 7.74 3.09 -16.77
N GLN A 82 6.75 2.44 -17.39
CA GLN A 82 6.81 2.09 -18.82
C GLN A 82 6.92 3.32 -19.72
N TYR A 83 6.19 4.40 -19.41
CA TYR A 83 6.27 5.66 -20.13
C TYR A 83 7.66 6.28 -20.05
N VAL A 84 8.24 6.36 -18.84
CA VAL A 84 9.60 6.91 -18.63
C VAL A 84 10.64 6.08 -19.37
N ILE A 85 10.59 4.75 -19.29
CA ILE A 85 11.50 3.85 -20.02
C ILE A 85 11.42 4.10 -21.53
N HIS A 86 10.20 4.21 -22.07
CA HIS A 86 10.01 4.47 -23.51
C HIS A 86 10.55 5.84 -23.93
N ALA A 87 10.27 6.89 -23.15
CA ALA A 87 10.78 8.24 -23.40
C ALA A 87 12.32 8.28 -23.38
N MET A 88 12.95 7.59 -22.44
CA MET A 88 14.42 7.49 -22.37
C MET A 88 15.02 6.73 -23.56
N LYS A 89 14.35 5.67 -24.03
CA LYS A 89 14.80 4.90 -25.20
C LYS A 89 14.70 5.71 -26.49
N LYS A 90 13.64 6.50 -26.67
CA LYS A 90 13.47 7.40 -27.82
C LYS A 90 14.53 8.52 -27.87
N ARG A 91 15.04 8.95 -26.71
CA ARG A 91 16.07 10.00 -26.61
C ARG A 91 17.50 9.52 -26.93
N ARG A 92 17.72 8.20 -26.97
CA ARG A 92 19.02 7.56 -27.27
C ARG A 92 19.15 7.08 -28.72
N ALA A 93 18.05 7.07 -29.47
CA ALA A 93 18.03 6.76 -30.91
C ALA A 93 18.08 8.05 -31.71
#